data_AF-A0AAW0KK93-F1
#
_entry.id   AF-A0AAW0KK93-F1
#
_cell.length_a   1.000
_cell.length_b   1.000
_cell.length_c   1.000
_cell.angle_alpha   90.00
_cell.angle_beta   90.00
_cell.angle_gamma   90.00
#
_symmetry.space_group_name_H-M   'P 1'
#
loop_
_entity.id
_entity.type
_entity.pdbx_description
1 polymer ?
#
loop_
_entity_poly.entity_id
_entity_poly.type
_entity_poly.pdbx_seq_one_letter_code
_entity_poly.pdbx_strand_id
1 'polypeptide(L)'
;MITWPLFSEQFYNEKYIVQVLSIGLSVGAKCAIKWGDEDNYGVMVKREDIKKAIDVVMDEGEEGEKRRKRARELGEVASKAVEEGSSYQNITLLIEDIMQTCHHQQS
;
A
#
# COMPACT_ATOMS: atom_id res chain seq x y z
N MET A 1 8.07 3.50 3.11
CA MET A 1 7.77 2.13 3.61
C MET A 1 8.75 1.14 2.98
N ILE A 2 9.24 0.16 3.74
CA ILE A 2 9.94 -1.02 3.17
C ILE A 2 8.88 -2.11 2.97
N THR A 3 8.77 -2.61 1.74
CA THR A 3 7.80 -3.64 1.35
C THR A 3 8.46 -5.01 1.40
N TRP A 4 7.81 -5.93 2.11
CA TRP A 4 8.19 -7.33 2.24
C TRP A 4 6.93 -8.19 2.09
N PRO A 5 6.49 -8.45 0.84
CA PRO A 5 5.32 -9.29 0.61
C PRO A 5 5.61 -10.73 1.01
N LEU A 6 4.63 -11.36 1.65
CA LEU A 6 4.67 -12.75 2.06
C LEU A 6 3.72 -13.60 1.20
N PHE A 7 2.50 -13.12 0.95
CA PHE A 7 1.48 -13.84 0.20
C PHE A 7 0.37 -12.93 -0.36
N SER A 8 -0.49 -13.50 -1.21
CA SER A 8 -1.71 -12.88 -1.73
C SER A 8 -1.48 -11.54 -2.46
N GLU A 9 -2.30 -10.53 -2.19
CA GLU A 9 -2.35 -9.24 -2.87
C GLU A 9 -1.14 -8.35 -2.54
N GLN A 10 -0.33 -8.73 -1.56
CA GLN A 10 0.82 -7.93 -1.11
C GLN A 10 1.84 -7.68 -2.22
N PHE A 11 1.98 -8.61 -3.18
CA PHE A 11 2.85 -8.41 -4.35
C PHE A 11 2.32 -7.31 -5.28
N TYR A 12 1.01 -7.20 -5.45
CA TYR A 12 0.40 -6.10 -6.21
C TYR A 12 0.51 -4.79 -5.44
N ASN A 13 0.26 -4.82 -4.12
CA ASN A 13 0.41 -3.65 -3.26
C ASN A 13 1.86 -3.13 -3.29
N GLU A 14 2.87 -4.01 -3.27
CA GLU A 14 4.27 -3.61 -3.46
C GLU A 14 4.46 -2.86 -4.77
N LYS A 15 3.97 -3.39 -5.90
CA LYS A 15 4.10 -2.73 -7.20
C LYS A 15 3.45 -1.35 -7.18
N TYR A 16 2.27 -1.24 -6.58
CA TYR A 16 1.59 0.05 -6.44
C TYR A 16 2.42 1.03 -5.59
N ILE A 17 2.92 0.61 -4.44
CA ILE A 17 3.69 1.46 -3.52
C ILE A 17 5.05 1.89 -4.08
N VAL A 18 5.76 0.97 -4.72
CA VAL A 18 7.14 1.17 -5.21
C VAL A 18 7.16 1.80 -6.59
N GLN A 19 6.32 1.34 -7.52
CA GLN A 19 6.40 1.75 -8.94
C GLN A 19 5.40 2.86 -9.28
N VAL A 20 4.19 2.83 -8.71
CA VAL A 20 3.15 3.81 -9.04
C VAL A 20 3.25 5.02 -8.12
N LEU A 21 3.09 4.83 -6.81
CA LEU A 21 3.17 5.91 -5.83
C LEU A 21 4.61 6.38 -5.60
N SER A 22 5.59 5.51 -5.83
CA SER A 22 7.02 5.80 -5.64
C SER A 22 7.33 6.34 -4.22
N ILE A 23 6.73 5.75 -3.19
CA ILE A 23 6.89 6.13 -1.77
C ILE A 23 7.55 5.05 -0.91
N GLY A 24 7.87 3.92 -1.52
CA GLY A 24 8.45 2.78 -0.82
C GLY A 24 9.57 2.12 -1.60
N LEU A 25 10.16 1.11 -0.96
CA LEU A 25 11.24 0.31 -1.49
C LEU A 25 10.98 -1.16 -1.22
N SER A 26 11.36 -2.03 -2.14
CA SER A 26 11.25 -3.48 -1.99
C SER A 26 12.48 -4.05 -1.32
N VAL A 27 12.27 -4.96 -0.36
CA VAL A 27 13.36 -5.76 0.21
C VAL A 27 13.81 -6.89 -0.74
N GLY A 28 13.08 -7.11 -1.84
CA GLY A 28 13.46 -8.05 -2.90
C GLY A 28 12.83 -9.44 -2.79
N ALA A 29 11.75 -9.61 -2.02
CA ALA A 29 11.00 -10.86 -2.00
C ALA A 29 10.34 -11.10 -3.37
N LYS A 30 10.66 -12.22 -4.04
CA LYS A 30 10.29 -12.45 -5.46
C LYS A 30 9.04 -13.32 -5.66
N CYS A 31 8.69 -14.17 -4.71
CA CYS A 31 7.55 -15.08 -4.83
C CYS A 31 6.84 -15.28 -3.50
N ALA A 32 5.52 -15.54 -3.57
CA ALA A 32 4.74 -15.93 -2.41
C ALA A 32 5.16 -17.33 -1.97
N ILE A 33 5.48 -17.49 -0.69
CA ILE A 33 5.75 -18.81 -0.14
C ILE A 33 4.40 -19.44 0.20
N LYS A 34 4.14 -20.64 -0.33
CA LYS A 34 2.98 -21.41 0.10
C LYS A 34 3.23 -21.88 1.53
N TRP A 35 2.23 -21.74 2.39
CA TRP A 35 2.31 -22.20 3.77
C TRP A 35 2.69 -23.69 3.83
N GLY A 36 3.78 -24.02 4.52
CA GLY A 36 4.31 -25.39 4.61
C GLY A 36 5.31 -25.80 3.51
N ASP A 37 5.62 -24.92 2.54
CA ASP A 37 6.71 -25.11 1.57
C ASP A 37 7.96 -24.28 1.94
N GLU A 38 8.06 -23.78 3.18
CA GLU A 38 9.14 -22.87 3.59
C GLU A 38 10.54 -23.46 3.34
N ASP A 39 10.71 -24.76 3.61
CA ASP A 39 11.96 -25.48 3.44
C ASP A 39 12.39 -25.63 1.97
N ASN A 40 11.43 -25.60 1.03
CA ASN A 40 11.70 -25.76 -0.41
C ASN A 40 12.21 -24.48 -1.07
N TYR A 41 11.90 -23.31 -0.51
CA TYR A 41 12.21 -22.00 -1.11
C TYR A 41 13.48 -21.34 -0.54
N GLY A 42 13.99 -21.81 0.61
CA GLY A 42 15.20 -21.28 1.25
C GLY A 42 15.10 -19.80 1.63
N VAL A 43 16.23 -19.17 1.96
CA VAL A 43 16.28 -17.75 2.36
C VAL A 43 16.19 -16.86 1.11
N MET A 44 15.01 -16.27 0.88
CA MET A 44 14.77 -15.38 -0.27
C MET A 44 15.34 -13.96 -0.10
N VAL A 45 15.44 -13.49 1.15
CA VAL A 45 15.87 -12.13 1.48
C VAL A 45 17.00 -12.22 2.49
N LYS A 46 18.17 -11.70 2.15
CA LYS A 46 19.35 -11.77 3.04
C LYS A 46 19.41 -10.56 3.96
N ARG A 47 20.24 -10.66 4.99
CA ARG A 47 20.51 -9.55 5.92
C ARG A 47 21.02 -8.30 5.18
N GLU A 48 21.83 -8.51 4.14
CA GLU A 48 22.41 -7.44 3.34
C GLU A 48 21.33 -6.68 2.55
N ASP A 49 20.32 -7.38 2.03
CA ASP A 49 19.18 -6.78 1.32
C ASP A 49 18.35 -5.91 2.27
N ILE A 50 18.10 -6.41 3.49
CA ILE A 50 17.41 -5.66 4.55
C ILE A 50 18.20 -4.41 4.92
N LYS A 51 19.50 -4.55 5.18
CA LYS A 51 20.36 -3.42 5.54
C LYS A 51 20.35 -2.36 4.45
N LYS A 52 20.54 -2.77 3.19
CA LYS A 52 20.49 -1.86 2.04
C LYS A 52 19.14 -1.17 1.92
N ALA A 53 18.04 -1.88 2.16
CA ALA A 53 16.71 -1.29 2.10
C ALA A 53 16.50 -0.22 3.18
N ILE A 54 16.99 -0.48 4.41
CA ILE A 54 16.97 0.49 5.51
C ILE A 54 17.82 1.72 5.15
N ASP A 55 19.06 1.51 4.71
CA ASP A 55 19.99 2.59 4.37
C ASP A 55 19.38 3.52 3.29
N VAL A 56 18.76 2.97 2.24
CA VAL A 56 18.14 3.77 1.16
C VAL A 56 16.87 4.51 1.60
N VAL A 57 16.08 3.92 2.50
CA VAL A 57 14.85 4.58 3.00
C VAL A 57 15.18 5.70 3.99
N MET A 58 16.21 5.50 4.80
CA MET A 58 16.68 6.48 5.78
C MET A 58 17.60 7.55 5.17
N ASP A 59 18.03 7.38 3.91
CA ASP A 59 18.84 8.35 3.19
C ASP A 59 18.20 9.75 3.18
N GLU A 60 19.02 10.75 3.50
CA GLU A 60 18.67 12.18 3.46
C GLU A 60 19.04 12.83 2.12
N GLY A 61 19.52 12.04 1.18
CA GLY A 61 19.69 12.45 -0.22
C GLY A 61 18.39 12.80 -0.93
N GLU A 62 18.54 13.33 -2.14
CA GLU A 62 17.45 13.85 -2.97
C GLU A 62 16.30 12.83 -3.16
N GLU A 63 16.63 11.57 -3.44
CA GLU A 63 15.64 10.53 -3.66
C GLU A 63 14.90 10.12 -2.38
N GLY A 64 15.59 10.16 -1.23
CA GLY A 64 14.96 9.94 0.08
C GLY A 64 13.95 11.03 0.41
N GLU A 65 14.32 12.29 0.22
CA GLU A 65 13.43 13.43 0.44
C GLU A 65 12.24 13.44 -0.53
N LYS A 66 12.45 13.12 -1.82
CA LYS A 66 11.34 13.00 -2.79
C LYS A 66 10.30 11.96 -2.35
N ARG A 67 10.74 10.79 -1.86
CA ARG A 67 9.82 9.76 -1.34
C ARG A 67 9.05 10.25 -0.11
N ARG A 68 9.73 10.90 0.84
CA ARG A 68 9.10 11.47 2.04
C ARG A 68 8.09 12.56 1.70
N LYS A 69 8.42 13.44 0.76
CA LYS A 69 7.52 14.49 0.27
C LYS A 69 6.24 13.91 -0.33
N ARG A 70 6.37 12.97 -1.28
CA ARG A 70 5.22 12.28 -1.88
C ARG A 70 4.34 11.57 -0.84
N ALA A 71 4.97 10.91 0.13
CA ALA A 71 4.23 10.25 1.21
C ALA A 71 3.42 11.25 2.07
N ARG A 72 3.98 12.43 2.36
CA ARG A 72 3.26 13.51 3.07
C ARG A 72 2.10 14.05 2.24
N GLU A 73 2.32 14.34 0.97
CA GLU A 73 1.27 14.81 0.04
C GLU A 73 0.11 13.81 -0.05
N LEU A 74 0.42 12.51 -0.17
CA LEU A 74 -0.60 11.45 -0.15
C LEU A 74 -1.37 11.40 1.18
N GLY A 75 -0.68 11.62 2.31
CA GLY A 75 -1.31 11.72 3.62
C GLY A 75 -2.32 12.87 3.70
N GLU A 76 -1.97 14.03 3.16
CA GLU A 76 -2.88 15.18 3.09
C GLU A 76 -4.09 14.91 2.19
N VAL A 77 -3.87 14.29 1.02
CA VAL A 77 -4.97 13.88 0.12
C VAL A 77 -5.90 12.88 0.80
N ALA A 78 -5.34 11.91 1.51
CA ALA A 78 -6.13 10.92 2.24
C ALA A 78 -6.98 11.55 3.35
N SER A 79 -6.43 12.51 4.12
CA SER A 79 -7.18 13.25 5.15
C SER A 79 -8.35 14.02 4.53
N LYS A 80 -8.07 14.78 3.46
CA LYS A 80 -9.09 15.57 2.76
C LYS A 80 -10.20 14.70 2.17
N ALA A 81 -9.87 13.50 1.68
CA ALA A 81 -10.84 12.60 1.10
C ALA A 81 -11.91 12.13 2.11
N VAL A 82 -11.57 12.01 3.41
CA VAL A 82 -12.47 11.47 4.44
C VAL A 82 -13.25 12.52 5.24
N GLU A 83 -12.80 13.78 5.27
CA GLU A 83 -13.47 14.86 6.02
C GLU A 83 -14.81 15.23 5.37
N GLU A 84 -14.77 15.97 4.26
CA GLU A 84 -15.95 16.29 3.41
C GLU A 84 -15.62 16.06 1.93
N GLY A 85 -14.60 15.24 1.66
CA GLY A 85 -14.10 14.96 0.32
C GLY A 85 -14.74 13.72 -0.33
N SER A 86 -14.01 13.13 -1.27
CA SER A 86 -14.52 12.09 -2.14
C SER A 86 -15.01 10.82 -1.41
N SER A 87 -14.29 10.37 -0.39
CA SER A 87 -14.67 9.16 0.35
C SER A 87 -15.91 9.40 1.21
N TYR A 88 -16.00 10.58 1.83
CA TYR A 88 -17.22 11.00 2.54
C TYR A 88 -18.42 11.01 1.60
N GLN A 89 -18.31 11.69 0.46
CA GLN A 89 -19.38 11.79 -0.54
C GLN A 89 -19.79 10.42 -1.09
N ASN A 90 -18.84 9.54 -1.41
CA ASN A 90 -19.14 8.21 -1.92
C ASN A 90 -19.92 7.36 -0.90
N ILE A 91 -19.59 7.44 0.39
CA ILE A 91 -20.32 6.70 1.44
C ILE A 91 -21.72 7.28 1.61
N THR A 92 -21.87 8.61 1.58
CA THR A 92 -23.19 9.26 1.65
C THR A 92 -24.08 8.81 0.48
N LEU A 93 -23.56 8.84 -0.74
CA LEU A 93 -24.28 8.39 -1.94
C LEU A 93 -24.66 6.90 -1.86
N LEU A 94 -23.75 6.06 -1.35
CA LEU A 94 -24.03 4.64 -1.13
C LEU A 94 -25.19 4.43 -0.14
N ILE A 95 -25.23 5.21 0.95
CA ILE A 95 -26.32 5.14 1.94
C ILE A 95 -27.64 5.58 1.30
N GLU A 96 -27.64 6.69 0.56
CA GLU A 96 -28.83 7.19 -0.15
C GLU A 96 -29.39 6.17 -1.15
N ASP A 97 -28.50 5.51 -1.92
CA ASP A 97 -28.88 4.47 -2.88
C ASP A 97 -29.54 3.25 -2.20
N ILE A 98 -28.98 2.81 -1.07
CA ILE A 98 -29.55 1.72 -0.28
C ILE A 98 -30.94 2.11 0.26
N MET A 99 -31.09 3.33 0.78
CA MET A 99 -32.38 3.81 1.29
C MET A 99 -33.45 3.85 0.19
N GLN A 100 -33.11 4.39 -0.98
CA GLN A 100 -34.03 4.44 -2.12
C GLN A 100 -34.43 3.04 -2.57
N THR A 101 -33.47 2.12 -2.66
CA THR A 101 -33.74 0.73 -3.06
C THR A 101 -34.68 0.03 -2.07
N CYS A 102 -34.50 0.22 -0.76
CA CYS A 102 -35.40 -0.32 0.25
C CYS A 102 -36.84 0.21 0.14
N HIS A 103 -37.02 1.50 -0.17
CA HIS A 103 -38.35 2.07 -0.36
C HIS A 103 -39.07 1.52 -1.60
N HIS A 104 -38.34 1.26 -2.68
CA HIS A 104 -38.89 0.64 -3.90
C HIS A 104 -39.27 -0.84 -3.71
N GLN A 105 -38.67 -1.55 -2.75
CA GLN A 105 -39.02 -2.95 -2.45
C GLN A 105 -40.24 -3.12 -1.52
N GLN A 106 -40.65 -2.04 -0.84
CA GLN A 106 -41.81 -2.04 0.07
C GLN A 106 -43.09 -1.47 -0.57
N SER A 107 -42.99 -0.97 -1.81
CA SER A 107 -44.09 -0.43 -2.62
C SER A 107 -44.52 -1.46 -3.67
#